data_AF-A0A7X9B8F1-F1
#
_entry.id   AF-A0A7X9B8F1-F1
#
_cell.length_a   1.000
_cell.length_b   1.000
_cell.length_c   1.000
_cell.angle_alpha   90.00
_cell.angle_beta   90.00
_cell.angle_gamma   90.00
#
_symmetry.space_group_name_H-M   'P 1'
#
loop_
_entity.id
_entity.type
_entity.pdbx_description
1 polymer ?
#
loop_
_entity_poly.entity_id
_entity_poly.type
_entity_poly.pdbx_seq_one_letter_code
_entity_poly.pdbx_strand_id
1 'polypeptide(L)'
;RMLIRYGESNSGDSITRDILIPSDMPLHNLHYAIQKLFGWQNTHLRSFYLPEEIYSKLTGGTVKGWTDLVGVLFQPPSEAEHDVFWDDDYERGSFKVWLKKKYTGPYIYGGIMEEPEIAKQDVERFLEQFNMIEVRESFMDYIDRKEQDENAEMKIIKIAPIIDLTLEEMNASLIIEGGTESLLERLEVNKVIAAQGEEVDSNNLFPVTKELIYNYDFGDNWIVKISKYKDCEDLLKQNIVGEYELEEAEEIVLDKHKPVCINKEGLSVLDDVGGLSGFADLLGTIYEGEDKEEASGARAWAKSLGWSAAKISNKIMI
;
A
#
# COMPACT_ATOMS: atom_id res chain seq x y z
N ARG A 1 17.32 -15.95 -7.48
CA ARG A 1 18.81 -16.12 -7.53
C ARG A 1 19.56 -14.78 -7.40
N MET A 2 19.28 -13.77 -8.23
CA MET A 2 20.01 -12.49 -8.20
C MET A 2 19.85 -11.75 -6.86
N LEU A 3 18.65 -11.76 -6.28
CA LEU A 3 18.38 -11.13 -4.99
C LEU A 3 19.19 -11.73 -3.84
N ILE A 4 19.48 -13.05 -3.86
CA ILE A 4 20.36 -13.69 -2.89
C ILE A 4 21.82 -13.25 -3.10
N ARG A 5 22.28 -13.28 -4.36
CA ARG A 5 23.70 -13.02 -4.67
C ARG A 5 24.09 -11.56 -4.52
N TYR A 6 23.23 -10.65 -4.95
CA TYR A 6 23.55 -9.24 -5.12
C TYR A 6 22.54 -8.31 -4.43
N GLY A 7 21.38 -8.81 -4.04
CA GLY A 7 20.30 -8.03 -3.45
C GLY A 7 20.20 -8.11 -1.92
N GLU A 8 21.07 -8.86 -1.25
CA GLU A 8 21.07 -9.07 0.22
C GLU A 8 19.78 -9.65 0.79
N SER A 9 19.00 -10.35 -0.04
CA SER A 9 17.82 -11.10 0.39
C SER A 9 18.23 -12.52 0.77
N ASN A 10 17.84 -12.99 1.96
CA ASN A 10 18.16 -14.36 2.39
C ASN A 10 17.28 -15.39 1.67
N SER A 11 15.99 -15.08 1.50
CA SER A 11 15.04 -15.95 0.80
C SER A 11 15.24 -15.92 -0.72
N GLY A 12 15.59 -14.77 -1.27
CA GLY A 12 15.64 -14.51 -2.70
C GLY A 12 14.30 -14.15 -3.33
N ASP A 13 13.21 -14.19 -2.57
CA ASP A 13 11.84 -13.97 -3.03
C ASP A 13 11.20 -12.71 -2.41
N SER A 14 11.84 -12.12 -1.39
CA SER A 14 11.33 -10.96 -0.67
C SER A 14 12.46 -10.09 -0.10
N ILE A 15 12.11 -8.85 0.24
CA ILE A 15 12.92 -7.94 1.06
C ILE A 15 12.07 -7.44 2.22
N THR A 16 12.67 -7.15 3.37
CA THR A 16 11.92 -6.84 4.60
C THR A 16 12.51 -5.68 5.38
N ARG A 17 11.66 -5.03 6.17
CA ARG A 17 11.98 -3.90 7.03
C ARG A 17 11.21 -4.08 8.32
N ASP A 18 11.90 -4.19 9.44
CA ASP A 18 11.26 -4.08 10.76
C ASP A 18 11.45 -2.64 11.25
N ILE A 19 10.34 -2.01 11.62
CA ILE A 19 10.31 -0.61 12.03
C ILE A 19 9.54 -0.43 13.34
N LEU A 20 9.99 0.53 14.15
CA LEU A 20 9.19 1.11 15.22
C LEU A 20 8.54 2.39 14.69
N ILE A 21 7.28 2.62 15.05
CA ILE A 21 6.51 3.81 14.65
C ILE A 21 5.84 4.43 15.88
N PRO A 22 5.59 5.75 15.91
CA PRO A 22 4.67 6.32 16.89
C PRO A 22 3.27 5.72 16.75
N SER A 23 2.60 5.47 17.87
CA SER A 23 1.34 4.71 17.91
C SER A 23 0.18 5.38 17.17
N ASP A 24 0.25 6.70 16.99
CA ASP A 24 -0.72 7.54 16.31
C ASP A 24 -0.36 7.80 14.83
N MET A 25 0.66 7.12 14.27
CA MET A 25 1.01 7.25 12.85
C MET A 25 -0.16 6.81 11.95
N PRO A 26 -0.67 7.70 11.09
CA PRO A 26 -1.67 7.37 10.07
C PRO A 26 -1.06 6.56 8.91
N LEU A 27 -1.89 5.83 8.17
CA LEU A 27 -1.50 5.15 6.93
C LEU A 27 -0.87 6.12 5.91
N HIS A 28 -1.38 7.35 5.85
CA HIS A 28 -0.82 8.43 5.02
C HIS A 28 0.67 8.67 5.30
N ASN A 29 1.04 8.83 6.57
CA ASN A 29 2.43 9.06 6.97
C ASN A 29 3.27 7.77 6.88
N LEU A 30 2.64 6.61 7.07
CA LEU A 30 3.29 5.32 6.85
C LEU A 30 3.69 5.15 5.38
N HIS A 31 2.89 5.60 4.42
CA HIS A 31 3.28 5.59 3.00
C HIS A 31 4.63 6.30 2.81
N TYR A 32 4.81 7.52 3.31
CA TYR A 32 6.08 8.23 3.19
C TYR A 32 7.25 7.54 3.91
N ALA A 33 6.98 6.86 5.03
CA ALA A 33 7.97 6.02 5.68
C ALA A 33 8.37 4.83 4.79
N ILE A 34 7.41 4.15 4.17
CA ILE A 34 7.63 3.06 3.21
C ILE A 34 8.47 3.54 2.02
N GLN A 35 8.12 4.68 1.41
CA GLN A 35 8.90 5.30 0.33
C GLN A 35 10.37 5.44 0.73
N LYS A 36 10.60 5.96 1.93
CA LYS A 36 11.96 6.14 2.46
C LYS A 36 12.69 4.81 2.70
N LEU A 37 12.02 3.80 3.23
CA LEU A 37 12.59 2.50 3.59
C LEU A 37 13.00 1.68 2.37
N PHE A 38 12.26 1.80 1.26
CA PHE A 38 12.52 1.06 0.02
C PHE A 38 13.31 1.85 -1.00
N GLY A 39 13.44 3.18 -0.84
CA GLY A 39 14.26 4.03 -1.71
C GLY A 39 13.48 4.66 -2.87
N TRP A 40 12.15 4.57 -2.85
CA TRP A 40 11.25 5.13 -3.84
C TRP A 40 11.16 6.66 -3.75
N GLN A 41 10.74 7.26 -4.85
CA GLN A 41 10.69 8.72 -5.06
C GLN A 41 9.29 9.33 -4.93
N ASN A 42 8.28 8.56 -4.50
CA ASN A 42 6.89 9.00 -4.40
C ASN A 42 6.37 9.56 -5.75
N THR A 43 6.51 8.80 -6.83
CA THR A 43 6.15 9.24 -8.19
C THR A 43 4.94 8.52 -8.77
N HIS A 44 4.37 7.56 -8.04
CA HIS A 44 3.28 6.72 -8.52
C HIS A 44 2.09 6.69 -7.55
N LEU A 45 0.95 6.25 -8.08
CA LEU A 45 -0.25 5.94 -7.29
C LEU A 45 -0.01 4.82 -6.29
N ARG A 46 -0.83 4.80 -5.25
CA ARG A 46 -0.76 3.84 -4.16
C ARG A 46 -2.15 3.54 -3.61
N SER A 47 -2.26 2.43 -2.90
CA SER A 47 -3.42 2.14 -2.06
C SER A 47 -3.05 1.25 -0.89
N PHE A 48 -3.78 1.40 0.21
CA PHE A 48 -3.82 0.42 1.29
C PHE A 48 -5.13 -0.35 1.21
N TYR A 49 -5.09 -1.68 1.28
CA TYR A 49 -6.31 -2.50 1.27
C TYR A 49 -6.16 -3.73 2.15
N LEU A 50 -7.31 -4.29 2.51
CA LEU A 50 -7.41 -5.49 3.34
C LEU A 50 -7.21 -6.74 2.47
N PRO A 51 -6.76 -7.87 3.05
CA PRO A 51 -6.83 -9.15 2.36
C PRO A 51 -8.26 -9.46 1.91
N GLU A 52 -8.41 -10.03 0.71
CA GLU A 52 -9.71 -10.26 0.05
C GLU A 52 -10.73 -10.98 0.93
N GLU A 53 -10.29 -11.98 1.70
CA GLU A 53 -11.16 -12.72 2.63
C GLU A 53 -11.73 -11.80 3.73
N ILE A 54 -10.92 -10.89 4.26
CA ILE A 54 -11.32 -9.93 5.29
C ILE A 54 -12.24 -8.87 4.69
N TYR A 55 -11.88 -8.33 3.52
CA TYR A 55 -12.70 -7.38 2.78
C TYR A 55 -14.10 -7.95 2.49
N SER A 56 -14.15 -9.16 1.92
CA SER A 56 -15.41 -9.84 1.59
C SER A 56 -16.25 -10.14 2.82
N LYS A 57 -15.62 -10.52 3.94
CA LYS A 57 -16.33 -10.77 5.20
C LYS A 57 -16.94 -9.50 5.78
N LEU A 58 -16.23 -8.37 5.72
CA LEU A 58 -16.70 -7.09 6.26
C LEU A 58 -17.84 -6.48 5.44
N THR A 59 -17.72 -6.52 4.11
CA THR A 59 -18.72 -5.96 3.18
C THR A 59 -19.86 -6.93 2.87
N GLY A 60 -19.69 -8.20 3.21
CA GLY A 60 -20.58 -9.28 2.75
C GLY A 60 -20.57 -9.47 1.23
N GLY A 61 -19.62 -8.86 0.50
CA GLY A 61 -19.61 -8.82 -0.96
C GLY A 61 -20.74 -7.98 -1.57
N THR A 62 -21.37 -7.09 -0.80
CA THR A 62 -22.53 -6.30 -1.23
C THR A 62 -22.23 -4.82 -1.30
N VAL A 63 -22.88 -4.10 -2.22
CA VAL A 63 -22.79 -2.64 -2.29
C VAL A 63 -23.22 -2.04 -0.96
N LYS A 64 -24.34 -2.50 -0.39
CA LYS A 64 -24.80 -2.04 0.92
C LYS A 64 -23.73 -2.18 2.01
N GLY A 65 -23.15 -3.36 2.17
CA GLY A 65 -22.15 -3.59 3.22
C GLY A 65 -20.87 -2.79 3.02
N TRP A 66 -20.47 -2.53 1.77
CA TRP A 66 -19.40 -1.58 1.47
C TRP A 66 -19.80 -0.14 1.83
N THR A 67 -20.95 0.35 1.38
CA THR A 67 -21.42 1.73 1.68
C THR A 67 -21.60 2.00 3.17
N ASP A 68 -21.96 0.98 3.96
CA ASP A 68 -22.06 1.07 5.43
C ASP A 68 -20.68 1.34 6.11
N LEU A 69 -19.58 1.04 5.40
CA LEU A 69 -18.19 1.16 5.90
C LEU A 69 -17.39 2.30 5.24
N VAL A 70 -17.94 2.95 4.22
CA VAL A 70 -17.30 4.12 3.60
C VAL A 70 -17.24 5.29 4.59
N GLY A 71 -16.12 6.00 4.62
CA GLY A 71 -15.86 7.08 5.58
C GLY A 71 -15.53 6.59 7.00
N VAL A 72 -15.58 5.27 7.23
CA VAL A 72 -15.13 4.62 8.48
C VAL A 72 -13.89 3.77 8.24
N LEU A 73 -13.91 2.91 7.21
CA LEU A 73 -12.79 2.08 6.77
C LEU A 73 -12.37 2.38 5.35
N PHE A 74 -13.32 2.46 4.42
CA PHE A 74 -13.04 2.62 2.99
C PHE A 74 -13.19 4.07 2.55
N GLN A 75 -12.39 4.43 1.55
CA GLN A 75 -12.48 5.71 0.86
C GLN A 75 -13.83 5.87 0.14
N PRO A 76 -14.36 7.11 0.05
CA PRO A 76 -15.60 7.38 -0.68
C PRO A 76 -15.47 7.20 -2.19
N PRO A 77 -16.56 6.93 -2.93
CA PRO A 77 -16.51 6.63 -4.36
C PRO A 77 -15.94 7.74 -5.24
N SER A 78 -16.13 9.01 -4.84
CA SER A 78 -15.51 10.14 -5.52
C SER A 78 -14.12 10.48 -4.98
N GLU A 79 -13.59 9.70 -4.03
CA GLU A 79 -12.18 9.82 -3.65
C GLU A 79 -11.32 9.54 -4.87
N ALA A 80 -10.38 10.45 -5.09
CA ALA A 80 -9.51 10.42 -6.24
C ALA A 80 -8.11 10.84 -5.77
N GLU A 81 -7.29 11.29 -6.70
CA GLU A 81 -5.91 11.68 -6.40
C GLU A 81 -5.83 12.91 -5.49
N HIS A 82 -6.86 13.77 -5.44
CA HIS A 82 -6.74 15.06 -4.74
C HIS A 82 -6.42 14.91 -3.24
N ASP A 83 -7.11 14.04 -2.51
CA ASP A 83 -6.90 13.94 -1.06
C ASP A 83 -5.80 12.96 -0.68
N VAL A 84 -5.47 12.02 -1.57
CA VAL A 84 -4.29 11.16 -1.42
C VAL A 84 -2.99 11.96 -1.58
N PHE A 85 -3.00 13.01 -2.42
CA PHE A 85 -1.84 13.87 -2.71
C PHE A 85 -1.98 15.30 -2.16
N TRP A 86 -2.88 15.52 -1.18
CA TRP A 86 -3.22 16.85 -0.65
C TRP A 86 -2.00 17.66 -0.17
N ASP A 87 -0.98 16.99 0.36
CA ASP A 87 0.26 17.59 0.83
C ASP A 87 1.48 17.23 -0.02
N ASP A 88 1.32 16.74 -1.26
CA ASP A 88 2.45 16.51 -2.15
C ASP A 88 3.00 17.83 -2.73
N ASP A 89 3.65 18.60 -1.86
CA ASP A 89 4.08 19.98 -2.06
C ASP A 89 5.58 20.12 -2.40
N TYR A 90 6.21 19.04 -2.90
CA TYR A 90 7.63 19.09 -3.26
C TYR A 90 7.89 19.91 -4.53
N GLU A 91 8.40 21.13 -4.36
CA GLU A 91 8.80 21.97 -5.50
C GLU A 91 10.31 21.90 -5.81
N ARG A 92 11.16 22.01 -4.78
CA ARG A 92 12.62 22.13 -4.92
C ARG A 92 13.37 21.87 -3.63
N GLY A 93 14.66 21.57 -3.75
CA GLY A 93 15.57 21.41 -2.62
C GLY A 93 16.00 19.95 -2.46
N SER A 94 16.15 19.49 -1.21
CA SER A 94 16.49 18.10 -0.95
C SER A 94 15.22 17.29 -0.75
N PHE A 95 14.90 16.44 -1.73
CA PHE A 95 13.80 15.46 -1.63
C PHE A 95 13.87 14.65 -0.33
N LYS A 96 15.07 14.21 0.08
CA LYS A 96 15.28 13.47 1.34
C LYS A 96 14.85 14.25 2.58
N VAL A 97 15.05 15.57 2.59
CA VAL A 97 14.65 16.44 3.71
C VAL A 97 13.14 16.67 3.69
N TRP A 98 12.56 16.87 2.50
CA TRP A 98 11.11 16.98 2.33
C TRP A 98 10.41 15.70 2.78
N LEU A 99 10.80 14.55 2.23
CA LEU A 99 10.25 13.24 2.57
C LEU A 99 10.35 12.96 4.07
N LYS A 100 11.46 13.36 4.70
CA LYS A 100 11.64 13.23 6.15
C LYS A 100 10.59 13.97 6.97
N LYS A 101 10.16 15.14 6.52
CA LYS A 101 9.08 15.89 7.20
C LYS A 101 7.75 15.17 7.10
N LYS A 102 7.51 14.42 6.01
CA LYS A 102 6.24 13.73 5.76
C LYS A 102 6.00 12.54 6.69
N TYR A 103 7.04 11.84 7.12
CA TYR A 103 6.90 10.73 8.10
C TYR A 103 7.31 11.10 9.54
N THR A 104 7.69 12.36 9.80
CA THR A 104 8.01 12.86 11.15
C THR A 104 6.84 13.71 11.64
N GLY A 105 6.29 13.39 12.82
CA GLY A 105 5.15 14.13 13.32
C GLY A 105 5.49 15.48 13.95
N PRO A 106 4.49 16.16 14.54
CA PRO A 106 3.11 15.68 14.74
C PRO A 106 2.39 15.42 13.41
N TYR A 107 1.61 14.33 13.35
CA TYR A 107 0.89 13.93 12.15
C TYR A 107 -0.39 14.74 11.98
N ILE A 108 -0.65 15.17 10.75
CA ILE A 108 -1.87 15.87 10.35
C ILE A 108 -2.31 15.25 9.04
N TYR A 109 -3.59 14.88 8.96
CA TYR A 109 -4.22 14.49 7.71
C TYR A 109 -5.19 15.60 7.29
N GLY A 110 -5.01 16.12 6.07
CA GLY A 110 -5.74 17.28 5.55
C GLY A 110 -6.73 16.95 4.43
N GLY A 111 -6.91 15.67 4.07
CA GLY A 111 -7.91 15.23 3.11
C GLY A 111 -9.32 15.49 3.62
N ILE A 112 -10.17 16.03 2.75
CA ILE A 112 -11.51 16.53 3.06
C ILE A 112 -12.57 15.45 2.86
N MET A 113 -12.43 14.63 1.83
CA MET A 113 -13.32 13.55 1.44
C MET A 113 -13.36 12.44 2.49
N GLU A 114 -12.25 12.18 3.18
CA GLU A 114 -12.20 11.20 4.27
C GLU A 114 -12.87 11.67 5.58
N GLU A 115 -13.28 12.94 5.68
CA GLU A 115 -14.09 13.43 6.80
C GLU A 115 -15.44 12.70 6.82
N PRO A 116 -15.88 12.12 7.97
CA PRO A 116 -17.03 11.23 8.01
C PRO A 116 -18.31 11.77 7.39
N GLU A 117 -18.64 13.04 7.64
CA GLU A 117 -19.83 13.68 7.08
C GLU A 117 -19.73 13.89 5.57
N ILE A 118 -18.53 14.17 5.06
CA ILE A 118 -18.29 14.41 3.63
C ILE A 118 -18.31 13.10 2.87
N ALA A 119 -17.61 12.08 3.38
CA ALA A 119 -17.65 10.72 2.83
C ALA A 119 -19.08 10.19 2.76
N LYS A 120 -19.88 10.39 3.81
CA LYS A 120 -21.28 9.96 3.85
C LYS A 120 -22.12 10.67 2.79
N GLN A 121 -21.99 11.99 2.67
CA GLN A 121 -22.70 12.77 1.64
C GLN A 121 -22.28 12.39 0.23
N ASP A 122 -21.03 11.96 0.04
CA ASP A 122 -20.53 11.49 -1.25
C ASP A 122 -21.19 10.16 -1.65
N VAL A 123 -21.27 9.21 -0.71
CA VAL A 123 -21.98 7.93 -0.91
C VAL A 123 -23.46 8.16 -1.18
N GLU A 124 -24.12 9.05 -0.44
CA GLU A 124 -25.54 9.37 -0.68
C GLU A 124 -25.74 9.89 -2.10
N ARG A 125 -24.89 10.82 -2.55
CA ARG A 125 -24.92 11.33 -3.94
C ARG A 125 -24.66 10.25 -4.97
N PHE A 126 -23.71 9.36 -4.71
CA PHE A 126 -23.41 8.21 -5.56
C PHE A 126 -24.64 7.29 -5.71
N LEU A 127 -25.29 6.93 -4.60
CA LEU A 127 -26.48 6.07 -4.60
C LEU A 127 -27.68 6.75 -5.27
N GLU A 128 -27.85 8.06 -5.10
CA GLU A 128 -28.89 8.84 -5.78
C GLU A 128 -28.65 8.90 -7.30
N GLN A 129 -27.41 9.15 -7.71
CA GLN A 129 -27.01 9.21 -9.12
C GLN A 129 -27.21 7.86 -9.81
N PHE A 130 -26.85 6.76 -9.14
CA PHE A 130 -26.93 5.40 -9.65
C PHE A 130 -28.10 4.61 -9.06
N ASN A 131 -29.24 5.27 -8.78
CA ASN A 131 -30.37 4.64 -8.10
C ASN A 131 -30.82 3.32 -8.75
N MET A 132 -30.94 3.27 -10.08
CA MET A 132 -31.24 2.05 -10.84
C MET A 132 -30.23 1.91 -11.97
N ILE A 133 -29.55 0.75 -12.08
CA ILE A 133 -28.57 0.51 -13.13
C ILE A 133 -28.91 -0.74 -13.95
N GLU A 134 -28.49 -0.73 -15.23
CA GLU A 134 -28.47 -1.90 -16.09
C GLU A 134 -27.28 -2.78 -15.69
N VAL A 135 -27.57 -3.87 -14.98
CA VAL A 135 -26.55 -4.82 -14.55
C VAL A 135 -26.12 -5.66 -15.75
N ARG A 136 -24.83 -5.65 -16.04
CA ARG A 136 -24.22 -6.40 -17.13
C ARG A 136 -23.68 -7.73 -16.64
N GLU A 137 -23.50 -8.66 -17.57
CA GLU A 137 -22.79 -9.91 -17.25
C GLU A 137 -21.31 -9.67 -16.93
N SER A 138 -20.67 -10.65 -16.30
CA SER A 138 -19.25 -10.56 -15.99
C SER A 138 -18.42 -10.49 -17.27
N PHE A 139 -17.25 -9.86 -17.20
CA PHE A 139 -16.34 -9.83 -18.34
C PHE A 139 -15.93 -11.24 -18.79
N MET A 140 -15.79 -12.19 -17.85
CA MET A 140 -15.44 -13.57 -18.17
C MET A 140 -16.56 -14.27 -18.95
N ASP A 141 -17.81 -14.16 -18.51
CA ASP A 141 -18.96 -14.73 -19.23
C ASP A 141 -19.09 -14.12 -20.64
N TYR A 142 -18.82 -12.81 -20.77
CA TYR A 142 -18.80 -12.14 -22.06
C TYR A 142 -17.74 -12.73 -23.00
N ILE A 143 -16.51 -12.92 -22.51
CA ILE A 143 -15.41 -13.50 -23.30
C ILE A 143 -15.73 -14.94 -23.71
N ASP A 144 -16.19 -15.78 -22.78
CA ASP A 144 -16.55 -17.18 -23.05
C ASP A 144 -17.61 -17.30 -24.15
N ARG A 145 -18.58 -16.36 -24.19
CA ARG A 145 -19.55 -16.29 -25.27
C ARG A 145 -18.96 -15.77 -26.56
N LYS A 146 -18.06 -14.79 -26.49
CA LYS A 146 -17.43 -14.19 -27.68
C LYS A 146 -16.50 -15.15 -28.40
N GLU A 147 -15.87 -16.08 -27.67
CA GLU A 147 -15.11 -17.19 -28.26
C GLU A 147 -16.01 -18.14 -29.09
N GLN A 148 -17.30 -18.23 -28.75
CA GLN A 148 -18.27 -19.08 -29.44
C GLN A 148 -19.02 -18.33 -30.55
N ASP A 149 -19.21 -17.01 -30.39
CA ASP A 149 -19.86 -16.11 -31.35
C ASP A 149 -19.13 -14.77 -31.40
N GLU A 150 -18.38 -14.52 -32.47
CA GLU A 150 -17.61 -13.28 -32.64
C GLU A 150 -18.49 -12.01 -32.62
N ASN A 151 -19.79 -12.13 -32.91
CA ASN A 151 -20.75 -11.03 -32.89
C ASN A 151 -21.45 -10.86 -31.53
N ALA A 152 -21.07 -11.66 -30.52
CA ALA A 152 -21.60 -11.52 -29.18
C ALA A 152 -21.32 -10.11 -28.61
N GLU A 153 -22.39 -9.43 -28.23
CA GLU A 153 -22.35 -8.19 -27.46
C GLU A 153 -22.58 -8.45 -25.97
N MET A 154 -22.17 -7.51 -25.13
CA MET A 154 -22.36 -7.56 -23.68
C MET A 154 -23.85 -7.46 -23.35
N LYS A 155 -24.34 -8.36 -22.51
CA LYS A 155 -25.75 -8.50 -22.15
C LYS A 155 -26.09 -7.75 -20.88
N ILE A 156 -27.29 -7.19 -20.86
CA ILE A 156 -27.95 -6.72 -19.64
C ILE A 156 -28.68 -7.91 -19.02
N ILE A 157 -28.31 -8.26 -17.79
CA ILE A 157 -28.91 -9.35 -17.02
C ILE A 157 -30.21 -8.88 -16.35
N LYS A 158 -30.17 -7.72 -15.71
CA LYS A 158 -31.30 -7.16 -14.95
C LYS A 158 -31.18 -5.66 -14.82
N ILE A 159 -32.27 -5.01 -14.46
CA ILE A 159 -32.28 -3.61 -13.98
C ILE A 159 -32.65 -3.66 -12.51
N ALA A 160 -31.78 -3.16 -11.65
CA ALA A 160 -31.95 -3.27 -10.20
C ALA A 160 -31.36 -2.05 -9.47
N PRO A 161 -31.81 -1.79 -8.23
CA PRO A 161 -31.22 -0.73 -7.43
C PRO A 161 -29.76 -1.02 -7.11
N ILE A 162 -28.85 -0.05 -7.24
CA ILE A 162 -27.40 -0.28 -7.00
C ILE A 162 -27.12 -0.80 -5.59
N ILE A 163 -27.88 -0.33 -4.60
CA ILE A 163 -27.73 -0.72 -3.20
C ILE A 163 -28.02 -2.21 -2.94
N ASP A 164 -28.84 -2.82 -3.80
CA ASP A 164 -29.25 -4.23 -3.68
C ASP A 164 -28.30 -5.18 -4.42
N LEU A 165 -27.24 -4.66 -5.05
CA LEU A 165 -26.29 -5.45 -5.84
C LEU A 165 -25.16 -6.05 -5.01
N THR A 166 -24.55 -7.09 -5.56
CA THR A 166 -23.20 -7.48 -5.14
C THR A 166 -22.17 -6.48 -5.66
N LEU A 167 -21.01 -6.43 -5.01
CA LEU A 167 -19.88 -5.62 -5.50
C LEU A 167 -19.40 -6.08 -6.88
N GLU A 168 -19.45 -7.39 -7.15
CA GLU A 168 -19.14 -7.96 -8.46
C GLU A 168 -20.10 -7.47 -9.56
N GLU A 169 -21.41 -7.52 -9.30
CA GLU A 169 -22.43 -7.01 -10.23
C GLU A 169 -22.25 -5.52 -10.49
N MET A 170 -21.94 -4.73 -9.46
CA MET A 170 -21.66 -3.31 -9.59
C MET A 170 -20.40 -3.07 -10.44
N ASN A 171 -19.27 -3.70 -10.10
CA ASN A 171 -17.99 -3.50 -10.79
C ASN A 171 -18.01 -3.96 -12.26
N ALA A 172 -18.82 -4.97 -12.59
CA ALA A 172 -19.04 -5.38 -13.99
C ALA A 172 -19.83 -4.35 -14.81
N SER A 173 -20.59 -3.48 -14.14
CA SER A 173 -21.57 -2.59 -14.77
C SER A 173 -21.19 -1.11 -14.67
N LEU A 174 -20.37 -0.75 -13.68
CA LEU A 174 -19.99 0.61 -13.33
C LEU A 174 -18.50 0.67 -13.01
N ILE A 175 -17.84 1.73 -13.48
CA ILE A 175 -16.45 2.03 -13.15
C ILE A 175 -16.44 3.08 -12.04
N ILE A 176 -15.79 2.78 -10.92
CA ILE A 176 -15.45 3.71 -9.85
C ILE A 176 -13.94 3.90 -9.91
N GLU A 177 -13.47 5.12 -10.21
CA GLU A 177 -12.05 5.39 -10.48
C GLU A 177 -11.14 4.98 -9.31
N GLY A 178 -11.52 5.34 -8.07
CA GLY A 178 -10.80 4.95 -6.84
C GLY A 178 -11.04 3.51 -6.38
N GLY A 179 -11.93 2.77 -7.05
CA GLY A 179 -12.36 1.43 -6.65
C GLY A 179 -13.18 1.42 -5.36
N THR A 180 -13.21 0.27 -4.68
CA THR A 180 -14.01 0.05 -3.44
C THR A 180 -13.18 -0.46 -2.26
N GLU A 181 -11.92 -0.81 -2.50
CA GLU A 181 -11.09 -1.56 -1.54
C GLU A 181 -10.10 -0.67 -0.77
N SER A 182 -9.83 0.54 -1.28
CA SER A 182 -8.88 1.48 -0.69
C SER A 182 -9.35 1.92 0.70
N LEU A 183 -8.46 1.77 1.68
CA LEU A 183 -8.66 2.23 3.04
C LEU A 183 -8.42 3.73 3.16
N LEU A 184 -9.11 4.34 4.12
CA LEU A 184 -8.88 5.72 4.53
C LEU A 184 -7.44 5.89 5.04
N GLU A 185 -6.69 6.82 4.45
CA GLU A 185 -5.30 7.04 4.82
C GLU A 185 -5.15 7.78 6.17
N ARG A 186 -6.22 8.39 6.69
CA ARG A 186 -6.25 8.96 8.06
C ARG A 186 -6.27 7.92 9.19
N LEU A 187 -6.46 6.63 8.88
CA LEU A 187 -6.52 5.58 9.89
C LEU A 187 -5.15 5.36 10.54
N GLU A 188 -5.13 5.26 11.87
CA GLU A 188 -3.91 4.94 12.62
C GLU A 188 -3.52 3.47 12.40
N VAL A 189 -2.27 3.24 11.99
CA VAL A 189 -1.72 1.90 11.71
C VAL A 189 -1.92 0.96 12.91
N ASN A 190 -1.65 1.48 14.10
CA ASN A 190 -1.75 0.73 15.36
C ASN A 190 -3.18 0.26 15.69
N LYS A 191 -4.20 0.99 15.22
CA LYS A 191 -5.62 0.63 15.40
C LYS A 191 -6.09 -0.35 14.35
N VAL A 192 -5.63 -0.24 13.11
CA VAL A 192 -6.07 -1.09 12.00
C VAL A 192 -5.52 -2.52 12.13
N ILE A 193 -4.27 -2.65 12.54
CA ILE A 193 -3.55 -3.94 12.51
C ILE A 193 -3.48 -4.55 13.92
N ALA A 194 -4.01 -5.76 14.05
CA ALA A 194 -3.92 -6.59 15.24
C ALA A 194 -2.48 -7.07 15.46
N ALA A 195 -2.01 -7.03 16.70
CA ALA A 195 -0.70 -7.56 17.05
C ALA A 195 -0.67 -9.09 16.94
N GLN A 196 0.53 -9.67 16.81
CA GLN A 196 0.70 -11.11 16.82
C GLN A 196 0.09 -11.74 18.09
N GLY A 197 -0.83 -12.69 17.89
CA GLY A 197 -1.56 -13.35 18.98
C GLY A 197 -2.78 -12.59 19.49
N GLU A 198 -3.04 -11.37 19.02
CA GLU A 198 -4.29 -10.65 19.24
C GLU A 198 -5.40 -11.24 18.36
N GLU A 199 -6.60 -11.36 18.92
CA GLU A 199 -7.78 -11.80 18.19
C GLU A 199 -8.47 -10.60 17.51
N VAL A 200 -8.89 -10.80 16.27
CA VAL A 200 -9.76 -9.85 15.56
C VAL A 200 -11.19 -10.18 15.95
N ASP A 201 -11.73 -9.42 16.90
CA ASP A 201 -13.09 -9.59 17.41
C ASP A 201 -14.13 -9.12 16.38
N SER A 202 -15.09 -9.97 16.04
CA SER A 202 -16.18 -9.62 15.13
C SER A 202 -17.16 -8.59 15.68
N ASN A 203 -17.16 -8.33 16.99
CA ASN A 203 -18.05 -7.34 17.61
C ASN A 203 -17.48 -5.93 17.61
N ASN A 204 -16.17 -5.78 17.38
CA ASN A 204 -15.48 -4.50 17.32
C ASN A 204 -14.96 -4.27 15.91
N LEU A 205 -14.96 -3.02 15.46
CA LEU A 205 -14.43 -2.70 14.13
C LEU A 205 -12.91 -2.80 14.07
N PHE A 206 -12.24 -2.48 15.18
CA PHE A 206 -10.79 -2.46 15.29
C PHE A 206 -10.31 -3.42 16.39
N PRO A 207 -9.16 -4.10 16.20
CA PRO A 207 -8.37 -4.13 14.96
C PRO A 207 -9.09 -4.89 13.83
N VAL A 208 -8.81 -4.51 12.58
CA VAL A 208 -9.53 -5.00 11.39
C VAL A 208 -8.90 -6.26 10.83
N THR A 209 -7.56 -6.33 10.85
CA THR A 209 -6.79 -7.37 10.17
C THR A 209 -5.48 -7.68 10.90
N LYS A 210 -4.88 -8.83 10.62
CA LYS A 210 -3.51 -9.18 11.05
C LYS A 210 -2.45 -8.79 10.03
N GLU A 211 -2.85 -8.63 8.77
CA GLU A 211 -2.00 -8.24 7.65
C GLU A 211 -2.73 -7.17 6.84
N LEU A 212 -2.04 -6.07 6.54
CA LEU A 212 -2.47 -5.04 5.62
C LEU A 212 -1.63 -5.10 4.34
N ILE A 213 -2.24 -4.79 3.21
CA ILE A 213 -1.55 -4.75 1.92
C ILE A 213 -1.39 -3.30 1.49
N TYR A 214 -0.17 -2.92 1.15
CA TYR A 214 0.15 -1.65 0.50
C TYR A 214 0.61 -1.95 -0.92
N ASN A 215 -0.08 -1.40 -1.91
CA ASN A 215 0.32 -1.47 -3.31
C ASN A 215 0.81 -0.10 -3.77
N TYR A 216 1.95 -0.07 -4.45
CA TYR A 216 2.56 1.13 -4.98
C TYR A 216 3.03 0.89 -6.41
N ASP A 217 2.80 1.90 -7.26
CA ASP A 217 2.99 1.80 -8.70
C ASP A 217 2.17 0.64 -9.29
N PHE A 218 0.95 0.94 -9.73
CA PHE A 218 0.06 -0.08 -10.29
C PHE A 218 0.58 -0.68 -11.61
N GLY A 219 1.63 -0.10 -12.22
CA GLY A 219 2.34 -0.68 -13.35
C GLY A 219 3.33 -1.76 -12.92
N ASP A 220 4.27 -1.41 -12.04
CA ASP A 220 5.28 -2.35 -11.49
C ASP A 220 4.71 -3.32 -10.44
N ASN A 221 3.58 -2.95 -9.85
CA ASN A 221 2.80 -3.65 -8.85
C ASN A 221 3.62 -4.05 -7.60
N TRP A 222 4.23 -3.06 -6.93
CA TRP A 222 4.97 -3.30 -5.70
C TRP A 222 4.02 -3.59 -4.54
N ILE A 223 3.98 -4.84 -4.11
CA ILE A 223 3.17 -5.29 -2.96
C ILE A 223 4.02 -5.36 -1.70
N VAL A 224 3.68 -4.53 -0.71
CA VAL A 224 4.24 -4.58 0.65
C VAL A 224 3.19 -5.11 1.61
N LYS A 225 3.49 -6.23 2.25
CA LYS A 225 2.68 -6.81 3.33
C LYS A 225 3.12 -6.22 4.66
N ILE A 226 2.18 -5.71 5.43
CA ILE A 226 2.43 -5.01 6.69
C ILE A 226 1.75 -5.81 7.81
N SER A 227 2.53 -6.22 8.81
CA SER A 227 2.05 -6.92 9.99
C SER A 227 2.63 -6.31 11.25
N LYS A 228 2.01 -6.60 12.39
CA LYS A 228 2.37 -6.00 13.68
C LYS A 228 2.83 -7.08 14.65
N TYR A 229 4.09 -7.00 15.07
CA TYR A 229 4.59 -7.81 16.17
C TYR A 229 3.94 -7.37 17.48
N LYS A 230 3.84 -8.31 18.43
CA LYS A 230 3.39 -8.01 19.78
C LYS A 230 4.39 -7.16 20.54
N ASP A 231 5.67 -7.48 20.37
CA ASP A 231 6.83 -6.88 21.02
C ASP A 231 8.08 -7.21 20.18
N CYS A 232 9.25 -6.76 20.64
CA CYS A 232 10.53 -7.02 19.98
C CYS A 232 11.31 -8.19 20.60
N GLU A 233 10.69 -9.03 21.46
CA GLU A 233 11.41 -10.10 22.17
C GLU A 233 12.07 -11.09 21.21
N ASP A 234 11.40 -11.44 20.12
CA ASP A 234 11.93 -12.41 19.15
C ASP A 234 13.15 -11.85 18.40
N LEU A 235 13.16 -10.54 18.11
CA LEU A 235 14.30 -9.86 17.49
C LEU A 235 15.51 -9.82 18.44
N LEU A 236 15.27 -9.59 19.74
CA LEU A 236 16.30 -9.62 20.78
C LEU A 236 16.86 -11.04 20.96
N LYS A 237 16.01 -12.06 21.09
CA LYS A 237 16.41 -13.47 21.25
C LYS A 237 17.24 -13.98 20.07
N GLN A 238 16.94 -13.51 18.86
CA GLN A 238 17.67 -13.87 17.64
C GLN A 238 18.93 -13.03 17.43
N ASN A 239 19.22 -12.06 18.32
CA ASN A 239 20.31 -11.09 18.18
C ASN A 239 20.25 -10.31 16.85
N ILE A 240 19.03 -10.04 16.37
CA ILE A 240 18.79 -9.20 15.19
C ILE A 240 18.99 -7.72 15.56
N VAL A 241 18.54 -7.33 16.75
CA VAL A 241 18.73 -5.99 17.33
C VAL A 241 19.29 -6.13 18.74
N GLY A 242 20.21 -5.26 19.15
CA GLY A 242 20.70 -5.21 20.53
C GLY A 242 19.78 -4.40 21.46
N GLU A 243 19.79 -4.70 22.77
CA GLU A 243 18.98 -3.97 23.77
C GLU A 243 19.20 -2.45 23.71
N TYR A 244 20.45 -2.01 23.72
CA TYR A 244 20.79 -0.58 23.62
C TYR A 244 20.34 0.07 22.29
N GLU A 245 20.39 -0.68 21.18
CA GLU A 245 19.93 -0.16 19.88
C GLU A 245 18.41 -0.02 19.84
N LEU A 246 17.69 -0.91 20.53
CA LEU A 246 16.25 -0.85 20.67
C LEU A 246 15.85 0.32 21.57
N GLU A 247 16.50 0.49 22.72
CA GLU A 247 16.28 1.64 23.62
C GLU A 247 16.51 2.98 22.89
N GLU A 248 17.62 3.10 22.14
CA GLU A 248 17.90 4.30 21.32
C GLU A 248 16.79 4.53 20.27
N ALA A 249 16.27 3.47 19.65
CA ALA A 249 15.19 3.57 18.68
C ALA A 249 13.87 4.00 19.33
N GLU A 250 13.53 3.47 20.51
CA GLU A 250 12.34 3.85 21.28
C GLU A 250 12.39 5.32 21.71
N GLU A 251 13.52 5.79 22.25
CA GLU A 251 13.73 7.20 22.58
C GLU A 251 13.52 8.10 21.36
N ILE A 252 14.05 7.70 20.20
CA ILE A 252 13.85 8.45 18.96
C ILE A 252 12.37 8.50 18.56
N VAL A 253 11.66 7.38 18.63
CA VAL A 253 10.23 7.31 18.28
C VAL A 253 9.40 8.20 19.22
N LEU A 254 9.68 8.16 20.51
CA LEU A 254 8.94 8.90 21.52
C LEU A 254 9.27 10.41 21.50
N ASP A 255 10.55 10.77 21.48
CA ASP A 255 10.98 12.16 21.65
C ASP A 255 10.95 12.95 20.33
N LYS A 256 11.25 12.29 19.21
CA LYS A 256 11.28 12.93 17.88
C LYS A 256 10.04 12.62 17.06
N HIS A 257 9.13 11.79 17.58
CA HIS A 257 7.88 11.43 16.94
C HIS A 257 8.07 10.98 15.48
N LYS A 258 9.07 10.11 15.27
CA LYS A 258 9.45 9.64 13.94
C LYS A 258 9.71 8.14 13.95
N PRO A 259 9.39 7.42 12.86
CA PRO A 259 9.70 6.01 12.77
C PRO A 259 11.21 5.76 12.75
N VAL A 260 11.60 4.55 13.17
CA VAL A 260 12.98 4.05 13.16
C VAL A 260 13.00 2.64 12.59
N CYS A 261 13.89 2.39 11.63
CA CYS A 261 14.15 1.05 11.14
C CYS A 261 15.15 0.35 12.06
N ILE A 262 14.75 -0.77 12.63
CA ILE A 262 15.55 -1.54 13.59
C ILE A 262 16.18 -2.77 12.92
N ASN A 263 15.56 -3.31 11.87
CA ASN A 263 16.11 -4.40 11.08
C ASN A 263 15.76 -4.27 9.60
N LYS A 264 16.63 -4.78 8.72
CA LYS A 264 16.39 -4.85 7.28
C LYS A 264 16.95 -6.14 6.70
N GLU A 265 16.24 -6.66 5.71
CA GLU A 265 16.75 -7.67 4.79
C GLU A 265 16.57 -7.17 3.36
N GLY A 266 17.62 -7.31 2.55
CA GLY A 266 17.62 -6.83 1.17
C GLY A 266 18.03 -5.36 0.99
N LEU A 267 18.53 -5.05 -0.19
CA LEU A 267 18.84 -3.69 -0.62
C LEU A 267 17.58 -2.83 -0.77
N SER A 268 17.78 -1.52 -0.84
CA SER A 268 16.74 -0.62 -1.35
C SER A 268 16.55 -0.87 -2.85
N VAL A 269 15.30 -0.80 -3.29
CA VAL A 269 14.88 -0.90 -4.68
C VAL A 269 14.80 0.51 -5.28
N LEU A 270 14.11 0.65 -6.41
CA LEU A 270 13.87 1.89 -7.11
C LEU A 270 12.55 1.80 -7.89
N ASP A 271 12.01 2.95 -8.26
CA ASP A 271 10.84 3.07 -9.13
C ASP A 271 11.15 2.62 -10.58
N ASP A 272 10.12 2.29 -11.35
CA ASP A 272 10.17 2.00 -12.80
C ASP A 272 11.15 0.88 -13.21
N VAL A 273 11.33 -0.14 -12.36
CA VAL A 273 12.27 -1.24 -12.62
C VAL A 273 11.57 -2.55 -12.97
N GLY A 274 10.25 -2.59 -13.01
CA GLY A 274 9.47 -3.80 -13.30
C GLY A 274 9.25 -4.67 -12.05
N GLY A 275 9.01 -4.04 -10.90
CA GLY A 275 8.78 -4.74 -9.64
C GLY A 275 10.00 -5.50 -9.13
N LEU A 276 9.78 -6.46 -8.22
CA LEU A 276 10.87 -7.20 -7.59
C LEU A 276 11.63 -8.10 -8.60
N SER A 277 10.93 -8.65 -9.59
CA SER A 277 11.54 -9.42 -10.68
C SER A 277 12.43 -8.56 -11.54
N GLY A 278 11.96 -7.39 -11.98
CA GLY A 278 12.76 -6.51 -12.81
C GLY A 278 13.94 -5.90 -12.06
N PHE A 279 13.82 -5.68 -10.74
CA PHE A 279 14.98 -5.37 -9.89
C PHE A 279 16.01 -6.51 -9.84
N ALA A 280 15.55 -7.77 -9.78
CA ALA A 280 16.44 -8.92 -9.87
C ALA A 280 17.17 -9.00 -11.22
N ASP A 281 16.47 -8.69 -12.31
CA ASP A 281 17.05 -8.63 -13.66
C ASP A 281 18.07 -7.50 -13.79
N LEU A 282 17.77 -6.31 -13.25
CA LEU A 282 18.71 -5.19 -13.17
C LEU A 282 20.02 -5.59 -12.47
N LEU A 283 19.92 -6.28 -11.32
CA LEU A 283 21.10 -6.79 -10.62
C LEU A 283 21.88 -7.78 -11.50
N GLY A 284 21.18 -8.65 -12.24
CA GLY A 284 21.78 -9.56 -13.21
C GLY A 284 22.57 -8.82 -14.28
N THR A 285 21.96 -7.82 -14.92
CA THR A 285 22.63 -6.97 -15.94
C THR A 285 23.85 -6.25 -15.37
N ILE A 286 23.75 -5.69 -14.17
CA ILE A 286 24.85 -4.91 -13.56
C ILE A 286 26.05 -5.77 -13.14
N TYR A 287 25.83 -7.00 -12.68
CA TYR A 287 26.86 -7.82 -12.04
C TYR A 287 27.27 -9.07 -12.83
N GLU A 288 26.36 -9.70 -13.57
CA GLU A 288 26.61 -10.90 -14.37
C GLU A 288 26.60 -10.62 -15.90
N GLY A 289 26.23 -9.41 -16.35
CA GLY A 289 26.16 -9.04 -17.77
C GLY A 289 27.52 -9.05 -18.49
N GLU A 290 27.57 -9.63 -19.69
CA GLU A 290 28.78 -9.69 -20.52
C GLU A 290 29.04 -8.37 -21.27
N ASP A 291 27.98 -7.66 -21.65
CA ASP A 291 28.06 -6.35 -22.28
C ASP A 291 28.34 -5.26 -21.22
N LYS A 292 29.56 -4.72 -21.27
CA LYS A 292 30.01 -3.69 -20.32
C LYS A 292 29.34 -2.35 -20.54
N GLU A 293 28.90 -2.04 -21.76
CA GLU A 293 28.20 -0.80 -22.05
C GLU A 293 26.79 -0.84 -21.46
N GLU A 294 26.08 -1.95 -21.65
CA GLU A 294 24.77 -2.20 -21.05
C GLU A 294 24.85 -2.19 -19.51
N ALA A 295 25.79 -2.93 -18.92
CA ALA A 295 25.97 -2.98 -17.47
C ALA A 295 26.30 -1.59 -16.87
N SER A 296 27.12 -0.79 -17.57
CA SER A 296 27.45 0.57 -17.15
C SER A 296 26.25 1.51 -17.29
N GLY A 297 25.47 1.37 -18.38
CA GLY A 297 24.24 2.11 -18.62
C GLY A 297 23.20 1.86 -17.54
N ALA A 298 22.91 0.59 -17.26
CA ALA A 298 21.99 0.16 -16.21
C ALA A 298 22.40 0.72 -14.83
N ARG A 299 23.70 0.64 -14.50
CA ARG A 299 24.23 1.20 -13.25
C ARG A 299 24.12 2.73 -13.18
N ALA A 300 24.34 3.42 -14.29
CA ALA A 300 24.21 4.87 -14.37
C ALA A 300 22.75 5.32 -14.22
N TRP A 301 21.82 4.64 -14.89
CA TRP A 301 20.38 4.84 -14.74
C TRP A 301 19.93 4.64 -13.30
N ALA A 302 20.25 3.50 -12.69
CA ALA A 302 19.86 3.21 -11.30
C ALA A 302 20.41 4.29 -10.33
N LYS A 303 21.68 4.69 -10.50
CA LYS A 303 22.27 5.79 -9.70
C LYS A 303 21.56 7.12 -9.90
N SER A 304 21.05 7.40 -11.09
CA SER A 304 20.31 8.63 -11.41
C SER A 304 19.00 8.72 -10.61
N LEU A 305 18.39 7.56 -10.32
CA LEU A 305 17.22 7.39 -9.45
C LEU A 305 17.58 7.31 -7.95
N GLY A 306 18.86 7.55 -7.60
CA GLY A 306 19.33 7.54 -6.21
C GLY A 306 19.67 6.15 -5.67
N TRP A 307 19.62 5.09 -6.49
CA TRP A 307 20.00 3.75 -6.08
C TRP A 307 21.50 3.67 -5.77
N SER A 308 21.82 2.91 -4.71
CA SER A 308 23.18 2.66 -4.27
C SER A 308 23.34 1.22 -3.87
N ALA A 309 24.35 0.56 -4.43
CA ALA A 309 24.80 -0.76 -4.00
C ALA A 309 25.53 -0.73 -2.63
N ALA A 310 25.71 0.44 -2.03
CA ALA A 310 26.38 0.55 -0.74
C ALA A 310 25.48 0.02 0.39
N LYS A 311 26.07 -0.77 1.28
CA LYS A 311 25.43 -1.22 2.52
C LYS A 311 25.13 -0.01 3.41
N ILE A 312 23.86 0.35 3.52
CA ILE A 312 23.38 1.37 4.46
C ILE A 312 22.99 0.68 5.77
N SER A 313 23.55 1.11 6.90
CA SER A 313 23.13 0.61 8.22
C SER A 313 21.72 1.10 8.58
N ASN A 314 20.98 0.32 9.36
CA ASN A 314 19.62 0.63 9.81
C ASN A 314 19.53 2.05 10.43
N LYS A 315 20.54 2.47 11.21
CA LYS A 315 20.65 3.80 11.84
C LYS A 315 20.53 5.01 10.89
N ILE A 316 20.70 4.83 9.57
CA ILE A 316 20.69 5.92 8.59
C ILE A 316 19.44 5.86 7.70
N MET A 317 18.64 4.78 7.79
CA MET A 317 17.52 4.58 6.89
C MET A 317 16.33 5.50 7.17
N ILE A 318 15.94 5.71 8.43
CA ILE A 318 14.80 6.56 8.78
C ILE A 318 14.93 7.20 10.17
#